data_AF-A0A3D5GPQ6-F1
#
_entry.id   AF-A0A3D5GPQ6-F1
#
_cell.length_a   1.000
_cell.length_b   1.000
_cell.length_c   1.000
_cell.angle_alpha   90.00
_cell.angle_beta   90.00
_cell.angle_gamma   90.00
#
_symmetry.space_group_name_H-M   'P 1'
#
loop_
_entity.id
_entity.type
_entity.pdbx_description
1 polymer ?
#
loop_
_entity_poly.entity_id
_entity_poly.type
_entity_poly.pdbx_seq_one_letter_code
_entity_poly.pdbx_strand_id
1 'polypeptide(L)'
;VLGDAGADLGDSIYEAALYVRGDVESLGSDCVEKEMSTAHLAEVKRLLEATGMVASPDDFRRYGSERRLYNFHVDDIDAELAEGRGVMT
;
A
#
# COMPACT_ATOMS: atom_id res chain seq x y z
N VAL A 1 -0.50 10.93 -6.80
CA VAL A 1 -1.58 11.95 -6.88
C VAL A 1 -0.94 13.33 -6.94
N LEU A 2 -1.25 14.11 -7.98
CA LEU A 2 -0.68 15.46 -8.21
C LEU A 2 -1.47 16.59 -7.50
N GLY A 3 -2.30 16.24 -6.53
CA GLY A 3 -3.16 17.14 -5.78
C GLY A 3 -3.66 16.41 -4.53
N ASP A 4 -4.82 16.82 -4.03
CA ASP A 4 -5.40 16.30 -2.80
C ASP A 4 -5.98 14.90 -2.99
N ALA A 5 -6.02 14.13 -1.90
CA ALA A 5 -6.73 12.87 -1.78
C ALA A 5 -7.89 13.04 -0.78
N GLY A 6 -9.07 12.56 -1.16
CA GLY A 6 -10.24 12.54 -0.28
C GLY A 6 -10.15 11.45 0.79
N ALA A 7 -11.28 11.18 1.42
CA ALA A 7 -11.39 10.21 2.50
C ALA A 7 -10.91 8.80 2.14
N ASP A 8 -10.44 8.09 3.17
CA ASP A 8 -10.08 6.67 3.19
C ASP A 8 -8.98 6.29 2.20
N LEU A 9 -7.98 7.18 2.04
CA LEU A 9 -6.83 6.92 1.18
C LEU A 9 -6.13 5.63 1.61
N GLY A 10 -6.04 4.69 0.67
CA GLY A 10 -5.36 3.43 0.90
C GLY A 10 -6.16 2.44 1.75
N ASP A 11 -7.49 2.54 1.79
CA ASP A 11 -8.28 1.50 2.45
C ASP A 11 -8.06 0.13 1.79
N SER A 12 -7.88 -0.90 2.63
CA SER A 12 -7.61 -2.28 2.21
C SER A 12 -6.40 -2.47 1.28
N ILE A 13 -5.35 -1.64 1.41
CA ILE A 13 -4.11 -1.81 0.64
C ILE A 13 -3.20 -2.89 1.24
N TYR A 14 -2.74 -3.81 0.40
CA TYR A 14 -1.78 -4.84 0.79
C TYR A 14 -0.33 -4.36 0.76
N GLU A 15 0.22 -4.04 -0.42
CA GLU A 15 1.54 -3.41 -0.54
C GLU A 15 1.51 -2.41 -1.68
N ALA A 16 1.82 -1.16 -1.36
CA ALA A 16 1.90 -0.08 -2.34
C ALA A 16 2.76 1.07 -1.79
N ALA A 17 3.37 1.81 -2.70
CA ALA A 17 3.89 3.14 -2.43
C ALA A 17 2.97 4.17 -3.07
N LEU A 18 2.20 4.87 -2.25
CA LEU A 18 1.33 5.96 -2.68
C LEU A 18 2.07 7.28 -2.47
N TYR A 19 2.22 8.08 -3.53
CA TYR A 19 2.81 9.42 -3.44
C TYR A 19 1.72 10.47 -3.61
N VAL A 20 1.56 11.37 -2.65
CA VAL A 20 0.53 12.43 -2.67
C VAL A 20 1.19 13.79 -2.47
N ARG A 21 0.97 14.69 -3.43
CA ARG A 21 1.48 16.07 -3.38
C ARG A 21 0.64 16.99 -2.49
N GLY A 22 -0.68 16.81 -2.54
CA GLY A 22 -1.63 17.64 -1.81
C GLY A 22 -1.94 17.11 -0.42
N ASP A 23 -3.08 17.55 0.11
CA ASP A 23 -3.59 17.12 1.40
C ASP A 23 -4.33 15.79 1.31
N VAL A 24 -4.28 15.03 2.39
CA VAL A 24 -5.03 13.77 2.54
C VAL A 24 -6.08 13.99 3.61
N GLU A 25 -7.35 13.85 3.26
CA GLU A 25 -8.47 14.06 4.18
C GLU A 25 -8.47 13.03 5.31
N SER A 26 -8.41 11.74 4.98
CA SER A 26 -8.25 10.66 5.95
C SER A 26 -7.55 9.45 5.33
N LEU A 27 -6.94 8.62 6.18
CA LEU A 27 -6.32 7.36 5.78
C LEU A 27 -7.29 6.20 6.01
N GLY A 28 -7.25 5.24 5.08
CA GLY A 28 -7.94 3.97 5.23
C GLY A 28 -7.35 3.11 6.35
N SER A 29 -8.07 2.04 6.69
CA SER A 29 -7.84 1.24 7.90
C SER A 29 -6.47 0.57 8.00
N ASP A 30 -5.85 0.25 6.87
CA ASP A 30 -4.53 -0.39 6.77
C ASP A 30 -3.50 0.49 6.05
N CYS A 31 -3.65 1.81 6.13
CA CYS A 31 -2.74 2.76 5.49
C CYS A 31 -2.15 3.73 6.51
N VAL A 32 -0.83 3.94 6.41
CA VAL A 32 -0.11 4.92 7.24
C VAL A 32 0.83 5.74 6.38
N GLU A 33 1.16 6.93 6.86
CA GLU A 33 2.29 7.69 6.32
C GLU A 33 3.59 6.91 6.57
N LYS A 34 4.48 6.95 5.58
CA LYS A 34 5.76 6.25 5.58
C LYS A 34 6.87 7.24 5.25
N GLU A 35 8.08 6.90 5.69
CA GLU A 35 9.26 7.71 5.41
C GLU A 35 9.57 7.82 3.90
N MET A 36 10.00 9.02 3.50
CA MET A 36 10.49 9.34 2.17
C MET A 36 12.01 9.22 2.10
N SER A 37 12.47 8.14 1.50
CA SER A 37 13.88 7.88 1.24
C SER A 37 14.31 8.50 -0.09
N THR A 38 15.62 8.56 -0.32
CA THR A 38 16.21 8.98 -1.60
C THR A 38 15.78 8.12 -2.77
N ALA A 39 15.57 6.81 -2.57
CA ALA A 39 15.05 5.91 -3.59
C ALA A 39 13.61 6.27 -3.99
N HIS A 40 12.78 6.67 -3.01
CA HIS A 40 11.41 7.10 -3.29
C HIS A 40 11.38 8.44 -4.05
N LEU A 41 12.23 9.39 -3.68
CA LEU A 41 12.37 10.67 -4.42
C LEU A 41 12.81 10.43 -5.87
N ALA A 42 13.75 9.51 -6.09
CA ALA A 42 14.19 9.15 -7.43
C ALA A 42 13.06 8.50 -8.26
N GLU A 43 12.23 7.66 -7.62
CA GLU A 43 11.08 7.06 -8.29
C GLU A 43 10.02 8.10 -8.67
N VAL A 44 9.67 9.01 -7.77
CA VAL A 44 8.75 10.12 -8.07
C VAL A 44 9.28 10.97 -9.22
N LYS A 45 10.58 11.30 -9.20
CA LYS A 45 11.23 12.04 -10.30
C LYS A 45 11.05 11.33 -11.63
N ARG A 46 11.34 10.03 -11.68
CA ARG A 46 11.21 9.21 -12.89
C ARG A 46 9.76 9.18 -13.41
N LEU A 47 8.79 9.08 -12.52
CA LEU A 47 7.36 9.09 -12.87
C LEU A 47 6.92 10.45 -13.44
N LEU A 48 7.38 11.55 -12.86
CA LEU A 48 7.10 12.90 -13.34
C LEU A 48 7.70 13.13 -14.73
N GLU A 49 8.97 12.74 -14.93
CA GLU A 49 9.66 12.82 -16.22
C GLU A 49 8.94 11.99 -17.29
N ALA A 50 8.56 10.76 -16.98
CA ALA A 50 7.87 9.86 -17.91
C ALA A 50 6.50 10.38 -18.36
N THR A 51 5.87 11.24 -17.55
CA THR A 51 4.53 11.79 -17.81
C THR A 51 4.57 13.24 -18.29
N GLY A 52 5.75 13.88 -18.31
CA GLY A 52 5.90 15.31 -18.62
C GLY A 52 5.24 16.23 -17.59
N MET A 53 5.01 15.73 -16.36
CA MET A 53 4.35 16.49 -15.30
C MET A 53 5.35 17.39 -14.58
N VAL A 54 4.95 18.65 -14.35
CA VAL A 54 5.80 19.65 -13.69
C VAL A 54 5.47 19.69 -12.19
N ALA A 55 6.29 19.04 -11.38
CA ALA A 55 6.26 19.07 -9.92
C ALA A 55 7.66 18.73 -9.35
N SER A 56 7.92 19.04 -8.08
CA SER A 56 9.12 18.55 -7.40
C SER A 56 8.83 17.22 -6.70
N PRO A 57 9.74 16.23 -6.73
CA PRO A 57 9.64 15.03 -5.90
C PRO A 57 9.50 15.32 -4.40
N ASP A 58 10.13 16.41 -3.94
CA ASP A 58 10.11 16.83 -2.53
C ASP A 58 8.73 17.37 -2.09
N ASP A 59 7.83 17.63 -3.04
CA ASP A 59 6.46 18.08 -2.74
C ASP A 59 5.56 16.92 -2.31
N PHE A 60 6.04 15.67 -2.32
CA PHE A 60 5.22 14.48 -2.09
C PHE A 60 5.46 13.85 -0.73
N ARG A 61 4.36 13.51 -0.06
CA ARG A 61 4.34 12.55 1.06
C ARG A 61 4.14 11.14 0.54
N ARG A 62 4.59 10.15 1.30
CA ARG A 62 4.39 8.73 0.98
C ARG A 62 3.51 8.04 1.98
N TYR A 63 2.62 7.21 1.47
CA TYR A 63 1.76 6.35 2.24
C TYR A 63 1.90 4.91 1.74
N GLY A 64 1.58 3.96 2.61
CA GLY A 64 1.62 2.54 2.28
C GLY A 64 1.02 1.70 3.39
N SER A 65 0.99 0.39 3.16
CA SER A 65 0.30 -0.53 4.06
C SER A 65 0.88 -0.52 5.47
N GLU A 66 0.01 -0.55 6.48
CA GLU A 66 0.40 -0.81 7.85
C GLU A 66 0.61 -2.30 8.15
N ARG A 67 0.09 -3.17 7.27
CA ARG A 67 0.14 -4.62 7.37
C ARG A 67 -0.61 -5.17 8.57
N ARG A 68 -1.59 -4.42 9.09
CA ARG A 68 -2.45 -4.85 10.20
C ARG A 68 -3.47 -5.88 9.76
N LEU A 69 -3.94 -5.83 8.50
CA LEU A 69 -5.00 -6.71 7.99
C LEU A 69 -4.46 -7.93 7.24
N TYR A 70 -3.21 -8.31 7.49
CA TYR A 70 -2.60 -9.50 6.91
C TYR A 70 -3.11 -10.74 7.63
N ASN A 71 -4.27 -11.26 7.20
CA ASN A 71 -4.89 -12.47 7.75
C ASN A 71 -4.25 -13.75 7.20
N PHE A 72 -2.92 -13.88 7.23
CA PHE A 72 -2.26 -15.14 6.88
C PHE A 72 -2.04 -15.96 8.14
N HIS A 73 -2.96 -16.89 8.42
CA HIS A 73 -2.83 -17.85 9.51
C HIS A 73 -2.26 -19.17 8.95
N VAL A 74 -1.13 -19.62 9.50
CA VAL A 74 -0.53 -20.93 9.14
C VAL A 74 -1.51 -22.08 9.42
N ASP A 75 -2.39 -21.91 10.40
CA ASP A 75 -3.41 -22.90 10.79
C ASP A 75 -4.45 -23.15 9.67
N ASP A 76 -4.60 -22.26 8.69
CA ASP A 76 -5.47 -22.47 7.53
C ASP A 76 -4.92 -23.53 6.55
N ILE A 77 -3.62 -23.88 6.65
CA ILE A 77 -2.98 -24.92 5.83
C ILE A 77 -3.38 -26.32 6.31
N ASP A 78 -3.63 -26.50 7.61
CA ASP A 78 -3.97 -27.81 8.19
C ASP A 78 -5.40 -28.25 7.85
N ALA A 79 -6.31 -27.30 7.61
CA ALA A 79 -7.71 -27.60 7.29
C ALA A 79 -7.88 -28.35 5.94
N GLU A 80 -7.05 -28.08 4.93
CA GLU A 80 -7.12 -28.79 3.64
C GLU A 80 -6.55 -30.23 3.72
N LEU A 81 -5.63 -30.52 4.62
CA LEU A 81 -5.03 -31.86 4.74
C LEU A 81 -5.91 -32.83 5.57
N ALA A 82 -6.83 -32.30 6.38
CA ALA A 82 -7.74 -33.09 7.20
C ALA A 82 -8.96 -33.62 6.42
N GLU A 83 -9.43 -32.92 5.38
CA GLU A 83 -10.60 -33.35 4.58
C GLU A 83 -10.29 -34.48 3.57
N GLY A 84 -9.02 -34.86 3.41
CA GLY A 84 -8.57 -35.93 2.49
C GLY A 84 -8.48 -37.33 3.09
N ARG A 85 -8.79 -37.53 4.38
CA ARG A 85 -8.67 -38.85 5.06
C ARG A 85 -10.00 -39.38 5.57
N GLY A 86 -11.00 -39.44 4.70
CA GLY A 86 -12.16 -40.31 4.87
C GLY A 86 -12.12 -41.48 3.90
N VAL A 87 -11.68 -42.67 4.35
CA VAL A 87 -12.14 -44.03 3.98
C VAL A 87 -11.14 -45.10 4.48
N MET A 88 -11.70 -46.19 5.02
CA MET A 88 -11.10 -47.42 5.59
C MET A 88 -10.77 -47.33 7.10
N THR A 89 -11.64 -47.80 8.00
CA THR A 89 -12.04 -49.21 8.19
C THR A 89 -13.38 -49.29 8.90
#